data_AF-A0A0A2VUY1-F1
#
_entry.id   AF-A0A0A2VUY1-F1
#
_cell.length_a   1.000
_cell.length_b   1.000
_cell.length_c   1.000
_cell.angle_alpha   90.00
_cell.angle_beta   90.00
_cell.angle_gamma   90.00
#
_symmetry.space_group_name_H-M   'P 1'
#
loop_
_entity.id
_entity.type
_entity.pdbx_description
1 polymer ?
#
loop_
_entity_poly.entity_id
_entity_poly.type
_entity_poly.pdbx_seq_one_letter_code
_entity_poly.pdbx_strand_id
1 'polypeptide(L)'
;MSSFTRFAATAPVWEGLRRKVCHADQFGPPITSCVVKKEDNNVVHRRVVFEGGKEMTEVCMELARRRVDFRLQDGSEIENILPPGPSGELSPTYALKWKFADIEEGCEEEQNLGEEQQR
;
A
#
# COMPACT_ATOMS: atom_id res chain seq x y z
N MET A 1 39.42 13.03 -15.11
CA MET A 1 38.41 12.81 -14.06
C MET A 1 37.18 12.21 -14.72
N SER A 2 37.04 10.88 -14.68
CA SER A 2 35.88 10.20 -15.25
C SER A 2 34.68 10.42 -14.33
N SER A 3 33.67 11.14 -14.84
CA SER A 3 32.37 11.28 -14.19
C SER A 3 31.70 9.90 -14.19
N PHE A 4 31.67 9.24 -13.05
CA PHE A 4 30.83 8.07 -12.85
C PHE A 4 29.38 8.57 -12.69
N THR A 5 28.60 8.47 -13.77
CA THR A 5 27.15 8.52 -13.67
C THR A 5 26.72 7.32 -12.82
N ARG A 6 26.44 7.56 -11.54
CA ARG A 6 25.79 6.57 -10.67
C ARG A 6 24.43 6.25 -11.29
N PHE A 7 24.27 5.04 -11.82
CA PHE A 7 22.94 4.48 -12.08
C PHE A 7 22.18 4.49 -10.75
N ALA A 8 21.01 5.14 -10.74
CA ALA A 8 20.23 5.35 -9.53
C ALA A 8 19.90 4.01 -8.86
N ALA A 9 20.29 3.84 -7.60
CA ALA A 9 20.03 2.66 -6.78
C ALA A 9 18.54 2.48 -6.39
N THR A 10 17.61 3.13 -7.09
CA THR A 10 16.20 3.30 -6.73
C THR A 10 15.24 2.34 -7.46
N ALA A 11 15.68 1.68 -8.53
CA ALA A 11 14.86 0.73 -9.29
C ALA A 11 14.32 -0.47 -8.47
N PRO A 12 15.09 -1.08 -7.53
CA PRO A 12 14.63 -2.30 -6.86
C PRO A 12 13.41 -2.11 -5.94
N VAL A 13 13.35 -1.00 -5.20
CA VAL A 13 12.26 -0.76 -4.24
C VAL A 13 10.93 -0.51 -4.95
N TRP A 14 10.97 0.28 -6.03
CA TRP A 14 9.78 0.52 -6.86
C TRP A 14 9.29 -0.76 -7.53
N GLU A 15 10.18 -1.56 -8.12
CA GLU A 15 9.78 -2.84 -8.72
C GLU A 15 9.26 -3.84 -7.66
N GLY A 16 9.79 -3.80 -6.44
CA GLY A 16 9.24 -4.54 -5.31
C GLY A 16 7.81 -4.10 -4.98
N LEU A 17 7.55 -2.80 -4.91
CA LEU A 17 6.21 -2.26 -4.67
C LEU A 17 5.22 -2.63 -5.79
N ARG A 18 5.66 -2.56 -7.06
CA ARG A 18 4.85 -3.02 -8.20
C ARG A 18 4.55 -4.51 -8.13
N ARG A 19 5.54 -5.34 -7.78
CA ARG A 19 5.31 -6.78 -7.57
C ARG A 19 4.31 -7.03 -6.45
N LYS A 20 4.34 -6.23 -5.37
CA LYS A 20 3.35 -6.32 -4.27
C LYS A 20 1.92 -6.04 -4.74
N VAL A 21 1.71 -5.27 -5.81
CA VAL A 21 0.38 -5.02 -6.39
C VAL A 21 -0.25 -6.31 -6.92
N CYS A 22 0.51 -7.16 -7.59
CA CYS A 22 -0.02 -8.39 -8.20
C CYS A 22 0.21 -9.65 -7.35
N HIS A 23 1.17 -9.62 -6.41
CA HIS A 23 1.63 -10.78 -5.64
C HIS A 23 1.77 -10.47 -4.15
N ALA A 24 0.76 -9.85 -3.53
CA ALA A 24 0.84 -9.46 -2.11
C ALA A 24 1.09 -10.64 -1.15
N ASP A 25 0.68 -11.84 -1.52
CA ASP A 25 0.92 -13.11 -0.80
C ASP A 25 2.41 -13.47 -0.65
N GLN A 26 3.28 -12.88 -1.49
CA GLN A 26 4.73 -13.11 -1.44
C GLN A 26 5.46 -12.15 -0.49
N PHE A 27 4.75 -11.21 0.14
CA PHE A 27 5.33 -10.16 0.99
C PHE A 27 5.13 -10.41 2.49
N GLY A 28 4.71 -11.62 2.86
CA GLY A 28 4.50 -12.06 4.24
C GLY A 28 3.06 -11.85 4.74
N PRO A 29 2.77 -12.28 5.98
CA PRO A 29 1.48 -12.11 6.61
C PRO A 29 1.01 -10.65 6.61
N PRO A 30 -0.32 -10.39 6.63
CA PRO A 30 -1.41 -11.35 6.84
C PRO A 30 -2.04 -11.90 5.54
N ILE A 31 -1.50 -11.59 4.35
CA ILE A 31 -2.11 -12.00 3.08
C ILE A 31 -1.56 -13.37 2.66
N THR A 32 -2.47 -14.33 2.42
CA THR A 32 -2.14 -15.72 2.07
C THR A 32 -2.44 -16.07 0.61
N SER A 33 -3.27 -15.28 -0.07
CA SER A 33 -3.56 -15.43 -1.49
C SER A 33 -3.84 -14.07 -2.12
N CYS A 34 -3.40 -13.89 -3.37
CA CYS A 34 -3.62 -12.69 -4.17
C CYS A 34 -4.01 -13.13 -5.60
N VAL A 35 -5.19 -12.72 -6.04
CA VAL A 35 -5.71 -13.02 -7.37
C VAL A 35 -6.07 -11.73 -8.09
N VAL A 36 -5.30 -11.38 -9.11
CA VAL A 36 -5.62 -10.27 -10.02
C VAL A 36 -6.88 -10.62 -10.81
N LYS A 37 -7.87 -9.72 -10.79
CA LYS A 37 -9.15 -9.86 -11.49
C LYS A 37 -9.19 -9.05 -12.78
N LYS A 38 -8.56 -7.89 -12.79
CA LYS A 38 -8.43 -7.01 -13.95
C LYS A 38 -7.16 -6.17 -13.80
N GLU A 39 -6.48 -5.94 -14.92
CA GLU A 39 -5.34 -5.02 -15.02
C GLU A 39 -5.61 -4.08 -16.19
N ASP A 40 -5.44 -2.78 -15.94
CA ASP A 40 -5.69 -1.71 -16.90
C ASP A 40 -4.71 -0.57 -16.66
N ASN A 41 -3.68 -0.48 -17.51
CA ASN A 41 -2.62 0.51 -17.42
C ASN A 41 -1.95 0.53 -16.04
N ASN A 42 -2.24 1.55 -15.23
CA ASN A 42 -1.70 1.77 -13.90
C ASN A 42 -2.66 1.36 -12.78
N VAL A 43 -3.77 0.67 -13.11
CA VAL A 43 -4.80 0.25 -12.17
C VAL A 43 -4.95 -1.28 -12.19
N VAL A 44 -4.86 -1.89 -11.02
CA VAL A 44 -5.05 -3.33 -10.81
C VAL A 44 -6.21 -3.54 -9.85
N HIS A 45 -7.19 -4.32 -10.28
CA HIS A 45 -8.24 -4.85 -9.42
C HIS A 45 -7.84 -6.25 -8.98
N ARG A 46 -7.78 -6.48 -7.67
CA ARG A 46 -7.40 -7.78 -7.12
C ARG A 46 -8.32 -8.20 -6.00
N ARG A 47 -8.28 -9.49 -5.71
CA ARG A 47 -8.85 -10.08 -4.50
C ARG A 47 -7.72 -10.68 -3.68
N VAL A 48 -7.67 -10.34 -2.40
CA VAL A 48 -6.75 -10.93 -1.45
C VAL A 48 -7.51 -11.78 -0.43
N VAL A 49 -6.84 -12.79 0.10
CA VAL A 49 -7.32 -13.61 1.22
C VAL A 49 -6.36 -13.42 2.37
N PHE A 50 -6.89 -13.03 3.53
CA PHE A 50 -6.13 -12.91 4.76
C PHE A 50 -6.05 -14.24 5.50
N GLU A 51 -5.09 -14.36 6.41
CA GLU A 51 -5.09 -15.41 7.42
C GLU A 51 -6.47 -15.46 8.13
N GLY A 52 -6.97 -16.67 8.38
CA GLY A 52 -8.34 -16.88 8.86
C GLY A 52 -9.41 -16.90 7.75
N GLY A 53 -9.03 -16.75 6.47
CA GLY A 53 -9.91 -16.96 5.32
C GLY A 53 -10.79 -15.77 4.94
N LYS A 54 -10.64 -14.62 5.59
CA LYS A 54 -11.36 -13.39 5.22
C LYS A 54 -10.88 -12.90 3.85
N GLU A 55 -11.82 -12.66 2.94
CA GLU A 55 -11.52 -12.09 1.62
C GLU A 55 -11.70 -10.56 1.62
N MET A 56 -10.94 -9.88 0.77
CA MET A 56 -11.07 -8.44 0.51
C MET A 56 -10.79 -8.16 -0.96
N THR A 57 -11.60 -7.30 -1.57
CA THR A 57 -11.33 -6.76 -2.91
C THR A 57 -10.62 -5.43 -2.77
N GLU A 58 -9.64 -5.18 -3.63
CA GLU A 58 -8.84 -3.96 -3.61
C GLU A 58 -8.69 -3.39 -5.03
N VAL A 59 -8.65 -2.07 -5.12
CA VAL A 59 -8.25 -1.33 -6.31
C VAL A 59 -6.90 -0.69 -6.02
N CYS A 60 -5.87 -1.15 -6.72
CA CYS A 60 -4.49 -0.67 -6.57
C CYS A 60 -4.17 0.26 -7.73
N MET A 61 -3.67 1.47 -7.44
CA MET A 61 -3.36 2.49 -8.44
C MET A 61 -1.91 2.92 -8.32
N GLU A 62 -1.10 2.67 -9.34
CA GLU A 62 0.25 3.19 -9.44
C GLU A 62 0.21 4.68 -9.80
N LEU A 63 0.77 5.53 -8.94
CA LEU A 63 0.80 6.98 -9.06
C LEU A 63 2.23 7.48 -9.17
N ALA A 64 2.67 7.72 -10.41
CA ALA A 64 4.07 7.95 -10.75
C ALA A 64 4.99 6.82 -10.23
N ARG A 65 6.28 6.84 -10.58
CA ARG A 65 7.25 5.81 -10.14
C ARG A 65 7.67 5.96 -8.67
N ARG A 66 6.71 6.20 -7.78
CA ARG A 66 6.98 6.50 -6.36
C ARG A 66 5.81 6.27 -5.42
N ARG A 67 4.61 5.95 -5.88
CA ARG A 67 3.44 5.79 -5.00
C ARG A 67 2.50 4.74 -5.55
N VAL A 68 1.90 3.96 -4.66
CA VAL A 68 0.76 3.11 -4.97
C VAL A 68 -0.31 3.33 -3.91
N ASP A 69 -1.53 3.59 -4.38
CA ASP A 69 -2.71 3.70 -3.53
C ASP A 69 -3.50 2.40 -3.60
N PHE A 70 -3.90 1.89 -2.45
CA PHE A 70 -4.76 0.73 -2.31
C PHE A 70 -6.07 1.20 -1.69
N ARG A 71 -7.17 1.10 -2.45
CA ARG A 71 -8.52 1.31 -1.93
C ARG A 71 -9.18 -0.02 -1.67
N LEU A 72 -9.57 -0.25 -0.43
CA LEU A 72 -10.18 -1.49 0.04
C LEU A 72 -11.70 -1.45 -0.19
N GLN A 73 -12.33 -2.62 -0.23
CA GLN A 73 -13.78 -2.74 -0.45
C GLN A 73 -14.62 -2.02 0.62
N ASP A 74 -14.13 -1.90 1.84
CA ASP A 74 -14.79 -1.18 2.95
C ASP A 74 -14.62 0.35 2.87
N GLY A 75 -13.87 0.84 1.88
CA GLY A 75 -13.58 2.26 1.69
C GLY A 75 -12.35 2.75 2.44
N SER A 76 -11.66 1.90 3.20
CA SER A 76 -10.35 2.22 3.76
C SER A 76 -9.31 2.42 2.65
N GLU A 77 -8.28 3.20 2.94
CA GLU A 77 -7.21 3.52 2.01
C GLU A 77 -5.84 3.24 2.64
N ILE A 78 -4.93 2.72 1.83
CA ILE A 78 -3.51 2.57 2.18
C ILE A 78 -2.70 3.26 1.09
N GLU A 79 -1.75 4.11 1.47
CA GLU A 79 -0.82 4.76 0.55
C GLU A 79 0.59 4.25 0.86
N ASN A 80 1.22 3.58 -0.11
CA ASN A 80 2.65 3.25 -0.06
C ASN A 80 3.40 4.28 -0.88
N ILE A 81 4.13 5.16 -0.21
CA ILE A 81 4.83 6.31 -0.79
C ILE A 81 6.33 6.06 -0.66
N LEU A 82 7.07 6.36 -1.72
CA LEU A 82 8.52 6.30 -1.80
C LEU A 82 9.06 7.72 -2.01
N PRO A 83 9.07 8.59 -0.99
CA PRO A 83 9.72 9.89 -1.06
C PRO A 83 11.23 9.74 -1.34
N PRO A 84 11.82 10.65 -2.15
CA PRO A 84 13.27 10.73 -2.29
C PRO A 84 13.88 11.32 -1.01
N GLY A 85 14.90 10.65 -0.50
CA GLY A 85 15.76 11.16 0.57
C GLY A 85 16.80 12.17 0.05
N PRO A 86 17.59 12.76 0.95
CA PRO A 86 18.55 13.81 0.62
C PRO A 86 19.58 13.41 -0.45
N SER A 87 19.89 12.11 -0.59
CA SER A 87 20.84 11.60 -1.59
C SER A 87 20.15 10.85 -2.76
N GLY A 88 18.82 10.97 -2.88
CA GLY A 88 18.02 10.34 -3.93
C GLY A 88 17.61 8.90 -3.67
N GLU A 89 17.91 8.33 -2.50
CA GLU A 89 17.38 7.05 -2.02
C GLU A 89 15.86 7.11 -1.84
N LEU A 90 15.17 5.98 -1.99
CA LEU A 90 13.72 5.92 -1.75
C LEU A 90 13.44 5.30 -0.38
N SER A 91 12.76 6.06 0.49
CA SER A 91 12.41 5.60 1.84
C SER A 91 10.93 5.23 1.92
N PRO A 92 10.54 3.96 2.20
CA PRO A 92 9.14 3.58 2.30
C PRO A 92 8.41 4.33 3.40
N THR A 93 7.31 4.98 3.03
CA THR A 93 6.37 5.66 3.93
C THR A 93 4.99 5.05 3.70
N TYR A 94 4.31 4.70 4.80
CA TYR A 94 2.99 4.08 4.76
C TYR A 94 1.99 5.00 5.45
N ALA A 95 0.89 5.32 4.78
CA ALA A 95 -0.25 6.00 5.38
C ALA A 95 -1.48 5.10 5.32
N LEU A 96 -2.19 4.97 6.44
CA LEU A 96 -3.41 4.17 6.54
C LEU A 96 -4.56 5.09 6.93
N LYS A 97 -5.67 4.99 6.21
CA LYS A 97 -6.93 5.68 6.51
C LYS A 97 -8.00 4.63 6.67
N TRP A 98 -8.35 4.32 7.91
CA TRP A 98 -9.40 3.37 8.21
C TRP A 98 -10.76 4.05 8.10
N LYS A 99 -11.71 3.38 7.46
CA LYS A 99 -13.10 3.83 7.44
C LYS A 99 -13.92 2.93 8.36
N PHE A 100 -14.41 3.50 9.45
CA PHE A 100 -15.32 2.82 10.37
C PHE A 100 -16.75 3.18 10.00
N ALA A 101 -17.55 2.19 9.60
CA ALA A 101 -18.90 2.43 9.07
C ALA A 101 -19.89 2.95 10.13
N ASP A 102 -19.63 2.67 11.41
CA ASP A 102 -20.58 2.87 12.51
C ASP A 102 -20.16 3.97 13.50
N ILE A 103 -19.14 4.76 13.17
CA ILE A 103 -18.55 5.73 14.12
C ILE A 103 -18.62 7.12 13.51
N GLU A 104 -19.45 7.95 14.12
CA GLU A 104 -19.59 9.35 13.76
C GLU A 104 -18.35 10.14 14.20
N GLU A 105 -17.90 11.03 13.32
CA GLU A 105 -16.75 11.90 13.56
C GLU A 105 -17.02 12.83 14.75
N GLY A 106 -16.08 12.89 15.70
CA GLY A 106 -16.14 13.66 16.93
C GLY A 106 -16.78 12.95 18.14
N CYS A 107 -17.21 11.70 18.00
CA CYS A 107 -17.81 10.95 19.12
C CYS A 107 -16.75 10.38 20.08
N GLU A 108 -17.18 10.00 21.28
CA GLU A 108 -16.30 9.42 22.31
C GLU A 108 -15.74 8.05 21.86
N GLU A 109 -16.48 7.29 21.05
CA GLU A 109 -15.99 6.03 20.47
C GLU A 109 -14.83 6.26 19.48
N GLU A 110 -14.85 7.34 18.68
CA GLU A 110 -13.73 7.71 17.80
C GLU A 110 -12.47 8.01 18.61
N GLN A 111 -12.60 8.78 19.71
CA GLN A 111 -11.47 9.15 20.57
C GLN A 111 -10.83 7.91 21.21
N ASN A 112 -11.65 7.00 21.72
CA ASN A 112 -11.18 5.75 22.33
C ASN A 112 -10.45 4.85 21.31
N LEU A 113 -10.98 4.74 20.09
CA LEU A 113 -10.31 4.00 19.01
C LEU A 113 -8.98 4.63 18.59
N GLY A 114 -8.91 5.96 18.55
CA GLY A 114 -7.68 6.68 18.27
C GLY A 114 -6.56 6.37 19.27
N GLU A 115 -6.90 6.17 20.54
CA GLU A 115 -5.97 5.78 21.60
C GLU A 115 -5.55 4.30 21.54
N GLU A 116 -6.48 3.40 21.21
CA GLU A 116 -6.19 1.97 21.06
C GLU A 116 -5.26 1.68 19.87
N GLN A 117 -5.41 2.40 18.75
CA GLN A 117 -4.57 2.18 17.56
C GLN A 117 -3.15 2.74 17.67
N GLN A 118 -2.86 3.55 18.69
CA GLN A 118 -1.53 4.10 18.94
C GLN A 118 -0.69 3.22 19.89
N ARG A 119 -1.26 2.13 20.42
CA ARG A 119 -0.57 1.16 21.28
C ARG A 119 0.01 -0.01 20.50
#